data_AF-A0A929CFB4-F1
#
_entry.id   AF-A0A929CFB4-F1
#
_cell.length_a   1.000
_cell.length_b   1.000
_cell.length_c   1.000
_cell.angle_alpha   90.00
_cell.angle_beta   90.00
_cell.angle_gamma   90.00
#
_symmetry.space_group_name_H-M   'P 1'
#
loop_
_entity.id
_entity.type
_entity.pdbx_description
1 polymer ?
#
loop_
_entity_poly.entity_id
_entity_poly.type
_entity_poly.pdbx_seq_one_letter_code
_entity_poly.pdbx_strand_id
1 'polypeptide(L)' 'MLVCLNGTFIPHEEAKLPINDGGFLYGDTLFETLKARGKKILLSAEHLD' A
#
# COMPACT_ATOMS: atom_id res chain seq x y z
N MET A 1 2.89 9.47 -10.07
CA MET A 1 2.89 8.84 -8.72
C MET A 1 3.45 7.44 -8.86
N LEU A 2 4.30 6.99 -7.94
CA LEU A 2 4.83 5.62 -7.91
C LEU A 2 3.98 4.77 -6.97
N VAL A 3 3.71 3.53 -7.34
CA VAL A 3 3.02 2.53 -6.52
C VAL A 3 3.98 1.37 -6.28
N CYS A 4 4.08 0.93 -5.03
CA CYS A 4 4.77 -0.32 -4.70
C CYS A 4 3.75 -1.46 -4.75
N LEU A 5 3.86 -2.35 -5.73
CA LEU A 5 3.02 -3.54 -5.86
C LEU A 5 3.93 -4.76 -5.73
N ASN A 6 3.70 -5.59 -4.71
CA ASN A 6 4.50 -6.79 -4.41
C ASN A 6 6.02 -6.54 -4.38
N GLY A 7 6.45 -5.42 -3.77
CA GLY A 7 7.86 -5.04 -3.65
C GLY A 7 8.46 -4.36 -4.88
N THR A 8 7.70 -4.18 -5.96
CA THR A 8 8.16 -3.51 -7.18
C THR A 8 7.55 -2.13 -7.31
N PHE A 9 8.37 -1.11 -7.61
CA PHE A 9 7.90 0.24 -7.90
C PHE A 9 7.52 0.37 -9.36
N ILE A 10 6.25 0.68 -9.62
CA ILE A 10 5.69 0.86 -10.97
C ILE A 10 4.97 2.21 -11.09
N PRO A 11 4.81 2.74 -12.32
CA PRO A 11 3.92 3.88 -12.58
C PRO A 11 2.48 3.57 -12.14
N HIS A 12 1.78 4.57 -11.59
CA HIS A 12 0.40 4.41 -11.15
C HIS A 12 -0.55 3.85 -12.22
N GLU A 13 -0.36 4.25 -13.48
CA GLU A 13 -1.17 3.81 -14.62
C GLU A 13 -1.04 2.29 -14.93
N GLU A 14 0.04 1.66 -14.46
CA GLU A 14 0.29 0.24 -14.62
C GLU A 14 -0.16 -0.59 -13.40
N ALA A 15 -0.42 0.05 -12.26
CA ALA A 15 -0.83 -0.62 -11.03
C ALA A 15 -2.27 -1.13 -11.14
N LYS A 16 -2.42 -2.44 -11.36
CA LYS A 16 -3.70 -3.11 -11.59
C LYS A 16 -3.90 -4.26 -10.60
N LEU A 17 -5.14 -4.47 -10.18
CA LEU A 17 -5.59 -5.64 -9.42
C LEU A 17 -6.64 -6.43 -10.22
N PRO A 18 -6.70 -7.75 -10.09
CA PRO A 18 -7.76 -8.56 -10.69
C PRO A 18 -9.15 -8.19 -10.15
N ILE A 19 -10.18 -8.26 -10.99
CA ILE A 19 -11.57 -8.01 -10.54
C ILE A 19 -12.08 -9.09 -9.57
N ASN A 20 -11.45 -10.26 -9.56
CA ASN A 20 -11.76 -11.35 -8.65
C ASN A 20 -10.89 -11.35 -7.38
N ASP A 21 -10.14 -10.27 -7.14
CA ASP A 21 -9.37 -10.10 -5.91
C ASP A 21 -10.30 -10.05 -4.67
N GLY A 22 -9.93 -10.73 -3.59
CA GLY A 22 -10.75 -10.83 -2.38
C GLY A 22 -10.92 -9.48 -1.66
N GLY A 23 -9.89 -8.64 -1.69
CA GLY A 23 -9.94 -7.28 -1.18
C GLY A 23 -10.89 -6.40 -1.97
N PHE A 24 -10.98 -6.61 -3.30
CA PHE A 24 -11.95 -5.92 -4.15
C PHE A 24 -13.38 -6.46 -3.98
N LEU A 25 -13.57 -7.78 -3.96
CA LEU A 25 -14.90 -8.40 -3.94
C LEU A 25 -15.59 -8.36 -2.58
N TYR A 26 -14.84 -8.60 -1.50
CA TYR A 26 -15.39 -8.83 -0.17
C TYR A 26 -14.83 -7.89 0.89
N GLY A 27 -13.87 -7.03 0.52
CA GLY A 27 -13.14 -6.22 1.49
C GLY A 27 -12.21 -7.08 2.37
N ASP A 28 -11.82 -8.27 1.90
CA ASP A 28 -10.90 -9.17 2.61
C ASP A 28 -9.46 -8.63 2.47
N THR A 29 -9.14 -7.60 3.24
CA THR A 29 -7.88 -6.87 3.16
C THR A 29 -7.52 -6.21 4.49
N LEU A 30 -6.23 -5.84 4.63
CA LEU A 30 -5.71 -5.01 5.70
C LEU A 30 -4.91 -3.86 5.07
N PHE A 31 -5.06 -2.66 5.61
CA PHE A 31 -4.30 -1.50 5.16
C PHE A 31 -3.86 -0.65 6.36
N GLU A 32 -2.84 0.18 6.13
CA GLU A 32 -2.46 1.22 7.08
C GLU A 32 -1.96 2.49 6.37
N THR A 33 -2.03 3.62 7.08
CA THR A 33 -1.62 4.95 6.66
C THR A 33 -0.40 5.41 7.46
N LEU A 34 0.74 5.58 6.77
CA LEU A 34 1.97 6.09 7.36
C LEU A 34 2.17 7.58 7.03
N LYS A 35 2.64 8.36 8.00
CA LYS A 35 3.02 9.77 7.80
C LYS A 35 4.52 9.91 7.63
N ALA A 36 4.95 10.48 6.50
CA ALA A 36 6.34 10.84 6.26
C ALA A 36 6.58 12.35 6.44
N ARG A 37 7.67 12.71 7.13
CA ARG A 37 8.14 14.10 7.25
C ARG A 37 9.66 14.13 7.32
N GLY A 38 10.30 14.95 6.48
CA GLY A 38 11.75 15.14 6.52
C GLY A 38 12.55 13.85 6.32
N LYS A 39 12.17 13.02 5.32
CA LYS A 39 12.79 11.71 5.02
C LYS A 39 12.70 10.67 6.15
N LYS A 40 11.78 10.85 7.11
CA LYS A 40 11.49 9.88 8.17
C LYS A 40 10.01 9.51 8.15
N ILE A 41 9.72 8.25 8.46
CA ILE A 41 8.36 7.77 8.78
C ILE A 41 8.15 7.99 10.27
N LEU A 42 7.01 8.56 10.65
CA LEU A 42 6.65 8.78 12.05
C LEU A 42 6.02 7.51 12.62
N LEU A 43 6.38 7.16 13.87
CA LEU A 43 5.80 6.05 14.63
C LEU A 43 5.81 4.69 13.88
N SER A 44 6.91 4.40 13.15
CA SER A 44 6.97 3.23 12.27
C SER A 44 6.87 1.89 13.00
N ALA A 45 7.26 1.82 14.27
CA ALA A 45 7.15 0.58 15.04
C ALA A 45 5.69 0.36 15.46
N GLU A 46 5.05 1.40 15.97
CA GLU A 46 3.67 1.37 16.46
C GLU A 46 2.65 1.08 15.34
N HIS A 47 2.95 1.43 14.09
CA HIS A 47 2.13 1.08 12.94
C HIS A 47 2.37 -0.35 12.41
N LEU A 48 3.48 -1.01 12.79
CA LEU A 48 3.88 -2.33 12.29
C LEU A 48 3.81 -3.44 13.35
N ASP A 49 3.57 -3.08 14.62
CA ASP A 49 3.34 -4.00 15.73
C ASP A 49 1.99 -4.74 15.59
#